data_AF-A0A8J2B429-F1
#
_entry.id   AF-A0A8J2B429-F1
#
_cell.length_a   1.000
_cell.length_b   1.000
_cell.length_c   1.000
_cell.angle_alpha   90.00
_cell.angle_beta   90.00
_cell.angle_gamma   90.00
#
_symmetry.space_group_name_H-M   'P 1'
#
loop_
_entity.id
_entity.type
_entity.pdbx_description
1 polymer ?
#
loop_
_entity_poly.entity_id
_entity_poly.type
_entity_poly.pdbx_seq_one_letter_code
_entity_poly.pdbx_strand_id
1 'polypeptide(L)' 'MDLEIGNIVHRHMHNGDVVLFNRQPSLHRLSIMAHKVRVQSYRTFRFNECVCGPYNADFDGDEMNIHLPQTWEARAEAYV' A
#
# COMPACT_ATOMS: atom_id res chain seq x y z
N MET A 1 8.99 29.09 -12.71
CA MET A 1 7.77 28.96 -11.89
C MET A 1 8.26 28.63 -10.51
N ASP A 2 8.15 29.60 -9.62
CA ASP A 2 8.52 29.42 -8.22
C ASP A 2 7.33 28.83 -7.47
N LEU A 3 7.63 27.99 -6.48
CA LEU A 3 6.62 27.35 -5.64
C LEU A 3 6.08 28.37 -4.63
N GLU A 4 4.75 28.51 -4.59
CA GLU A 4 4.06 29.40 -3.68
C GLU A 4 3.34 28.63 -2.56
N ILE A 5 3.14 29.30 -1.42
CA ILE A 5 2.38 28.73 -0.29
C ILE A 5 0.95 28.44 -0.76
N GLY A 6 0.48 27.21 -0.52
CA GLY A 6 -0.83 26.74 -0.95
C GLY A 6 -0.80 25.93 -2.26
N ASN A 7 0.34 25.88 -2.96
CA ASN A 7 0.50 24.96 -4.09
C ASN A 7 0.53 23.50 -3.60
N ILE A 8 -0.15 22.62 -4.34
CA ILE A 8 -0.15 21.18 -4.07
C ILE A 8 0.88 20.51 -4.97
N VAL A 9 1.80 19.77 -4.37
CA VAL A 9 2.82 18.99 -5.09
C VAL A 9 2.46 17.50 -5.04
N HIS A 10 2.13 16.93 -6.19
CA HIS A 10 1.93 15.49 -6.34
C HIS A 10 3.28 14.80 -6.51
N ARG A 11 3.90 14.45 -5.38
CA ARG A 11 5.15 13.69 -5.37
C ARG A 11 4.93 12.21 -5.67
N HIS A 12 5.99 11.54 -6.11
CA HIS A 12 6.02 10.09 -6.17
C HIS A 12 5.95 9.45 -4.77
N MET A 13 5.49 8.20 -4.73
CA MET A 13 5.50 7.38 -3.53
C MET A 13 6.93 7.03 -3.15
N HIS A 14 7.27 7.19 -1.88
CA HIS A 14 8.61 6.96 -1.33
C HIS A 14 8.59 5.89 -0.25
N ASN A 15 9.78 5.47 0.17
CA ASN A 15 9.93 4.54 1.29
C ASN A 15 9.28 5.10 2.56
N GLY A 16 8.57 4.25 3.28
CA GLY A 16 7.89 4.59 4.54
C GLY A 16 6.45 5.12 4.37
N ASP A 17 6.03 5.48 3.15
CA ASP A 17 4.62 5.79 2.88
C ASP A 17 3.74 4.58 3.21
N VAL A 18 2.54 4.83 3.72
CA VAL A 18 1.55 3.78 4.02
C VAL A 18 0.66 3.54 2.81
N VAL A 19 0.41 2.26 2.51
CA VAL A 19 -0.53 1.82 1.48
C VAL A 19 -1.44 0.75 2.01
N LEU A 20 -2.66 0.67 1.48
CA LEU A 20 -3.53 -0.47 1.70
C LEU A 20 -3.23 -1.53 0.65
N PHE A 21 -3.09 -2.77 1.09
CA PHE A 21 -2.77 -3.92 0.25
C PHE A 21 -3.81 -5.00 0.45
N ASN A 22 -4.36 -5.54 -0.64
CA ASN A 22 -5.38 -6.58 -0.59
C ASN A 22 -5.28 -7.59 -1.74
N ARG A 23 -5.78 -8.81 -1.47
CA ARG A 23 -6.05 -9.85 -2.46
C ARG A 23 -7.54 -9.89 -2.78
N GLN A 24 -7.91 -10.01 -4.05
CA GLN A 24 -9.29 -10.28 -4.44
C GLN A 24 -9.54 -11.80 -4.53
N PRO A 25 -10.73 -12.30 -4.15
CA PRO A 25 -11.82 -11.57 -3.49
C PRO A 25 -11.52 -11.29 -2.01
N SER A 26 -12.00 -10.15 -1.51
CA SER A 26 -11.79 -9.73 -0.11
C SER A 26 -12.99 -10.15 0.76
N LEU A 27 -12.92 -11.34 1.37
CA LEU A 27 -14.04 -11.94 2.12
C LEU A 27 -14.07 -11.59 3.63
N HIS A 28 -12.93 -11.16 4.18
CA HIS A 28 -12.78 -10.88 5.61
C HIS A 28 -11.97 -9.60 5.82
N ARG A 29 -12.11 -8.97 7.00
CA ARG A 29 -11.41 -7.72 7.32
C ARG A 29 -9.90 -7.81 7.11
N LEU A 30 -9.29 -8.96 7.40
CA LEU A 30 -7.85 -9.20 7.24
C LEU A 30 -7.39 -9.32 5.78
N SER A 31 -8.31 -9.43 4.82
CA SER A 31 -7.96 -9.48 3.40
C SER A 31 -7.54 -8.12 2.84
N ILE A 32 -7.66 -7.04 3.63
CA ILE A 32 -7.07 -5.72 3.38
C ILE A 32 -6.32 -5.24 4.62
N MET A 33 -5.05 -4.89 4.47
CA MET A 33 -4.23 -4.38 5.58
C MET A 33 -3.31 -3.25 5.10
N ALA A 34 -2.93 -2.39 6.03
CA ALA A 34 -1.96 -1.34 5.77
C ALA A 34 -0.52 -1.87 5.86
N HIS A 35 0.33 -1.46 4.93
CA HIS A 35 1.75 -1.81 4.88
C HIS A 35 2.60 -0.56 4.66
N LYS A 36 3.84 -0.60 5.15
CA LYS A 36 4.84 0.43 4.85
C LYS A 36 5.57 0.09 3.56
N VAL A 37 5.63 1.05 2.64
CA VAL A 37 6.27 0.88 1.34
C VAL A 37 7.78 0.78 1.49
N ARG A 38 8.36 -0.17 0.76
CA ARG A 38 9.78 -0.20 0.42
C ARG A 38 9.91 -0.36 -1.08
N VAL A 39 10.32 0.71 -1.77
CA VAL A 39 10.52 0.75 -3.22
C VAL A 39 11.71 -0.16 -3.58
N GLN A 40 11.48 -1.03 -4.56
CA GLN A 40 12.46 -2.00 -5.06
C GLN A 40 12.57 -1.85 -6.58
N SER A 41 13.67 -2.31 -7.17
CA SER A 41 13.94 -2.21 -8.61
C SER A 41 13.18 -3.24 -9.46
N TYR A 42 12.58 -4.25 -8.83
CA TYR A 42 11.88 -5.35 -9.51
C TYR A 42 10.39 -5.02 -9.74
N ARG A 43 9.74 -5.78 -10.62
CA ARG A 43 8.34 -5.58 -11.05
C ARG A 43 7.33 -6.49 -10.34
N THR A 44 7.64 -6.92 -9.11
CA THR A 44 6.74 -7.76 -8.31
C THR A 44 6.53 -7.14 -6.93
N PHE A 45 5.33 -7.30 -6.38
CA PHE A 45 5.12 -6.99 -4.97
C PHE A 45 5.82 -8.03 -4.10
N ARG A 46 6.35 -7.55 -2.97
CA ARG A 46 7.03 -8.39 -1.98
C ARG A 46 6.48 -8.04 -0.61
N PHE A 47 6.06 -9.06 0.11
CA PHE A 47 5.57 -8.96 1.47
C PHE A 47 6.05 -10.18 2.26
N ASN A 48 5.85 -10.14 3.58
CA ASN A 48 6.34 -11.20 4.46
C ASN A 48 5.48 -12.46 4.34
N GLU A 49 6.11 -13.64 4.30
CA GLU A 49 5.42 -14.95 4.30
C GLU A 49 4.33 -15.07 5.38
N CYS A 50 4.55 -14.50 6.57
CA CYS A 50 3.60 -14.57 7.67
C CYS A 50 2.25 -13.89 7.38
N VAL A 51 2.15 -13.03 6.35
CA VAL A 51 0.87 -12.42 5.96
C VAL A 51 0.15 -13.16 4.82
N CYS A 52 0.73 -14.25 4.28
CA CYS A 52 0.07 -15.09 3.28
C CYS A 52 -1.26 -15.67 3.79
N GLY A 53 -1.29 -16.18 5.02
CA GLY A 53 -2.49 -16.76 5.64
C GLY A 53 -3.69 -15.79 5.67
N PRO A 54 -3.55 -14.57 6.22
CA PRO A 54 -4.59 -13.54 6.19
C PRO A 54 -5.12 -13.18 4.79
N TYR A 55 -4.24 -13.16 3.78
CA TYR A 55 -4.63 -12.89 2.39
C TYR A 55 -5.14 -14.13 1.64
N ASN A 56 -5.03 -15.31 2.24
CA ASN A 56 -5.18 -16.61 1.58
C ASN A 56 -4.38 -16.67 0.27
N ALA A 57 -3.18 -16.08 0.28
CA ALA A 57 -2.31 -15.92 -0.87
C ALA A 57 -1.20 -16.98 -0.86
N ASP A 58 -0.67 -17.28 -2.03
CA ASP A 58 0.61 -17.96 -2.19
C ASP A 58 1.47 -17.22 -3.25
N PHE A 59 2.65 -17.76 -3.57
CA PHE A 59 3.57 -17.14 -4.52
C PHE A 59 3.57 -17.85 -5.88
N ASP A 60 2.43 -18.40 -6.32
CA ASP A 60 2.30 -19.15 -7.58
C ASP A 60 2.01 -18.28 -8.82
N GLY A 61 1.76 -16.98 -8.63
CA GLY A 61 1.31 -16.07 -9.69
C GLY A 61 0.20 -15.10 -9.28
N ASP A 62 -0.21 -15.11 -8.01
CA ASP A 62 -1.21 -14.21 -7.44
C ASP A 62 -1.02 -12.72 -7.82
N GLU A 63 -2.12 -12.08 -8.21
CA GLU A 63 -2.21 -10.63 -8.41
C GLU A 63 -2.83 -9.96 -7.18
N MET A 64 -2.26 -8.82 -6.79
CA MET A 64 -2.61 -8.10 -5.59
C MET A 64 -2.79 -6.61 -5.88
N ASN A 65 -3.67 -5.94 -5.14
CA ASN A 65 -3.99 -4.54 -5.34
C ASN A 65 -3.33 -3.65 -4.29
N ILE A 66 -2.94 -2.44 -4.71
CA ILE A 66 -2.41 -1.38 -3.84
C ILE A 66 -3.30 -0.14 -3.97
N HIS A 67 -3.67 0.43 -2.83
CA HIS A 67 -4.35 1.71 -2.74
C HIS A 67 -3.52 2.68 -1.92
N LEU A 68 -3.14 3.83 -2.49
CA LEU A 68 -2.35 4.86 -1.82
C LEU A 68 -3.27 5.99 -1.28
N PRO A 69 -3.40 6.15 0.04
CA PRO A 69 -4.20 7.22 0.63
C PRO A 69 -3.63 8.62 0.29
N GLN A 70 -4.49 9.52 -0.17
CA GLN A 70 -4.10 10.86 -0.63
C GLN A 70 -4.20 11.93 0.47
N THR A 71 -5.21 11.85 1.33
CA THR A 71 -5.43 12.81 2.42
C THR A 71 -4.61 12.46 3.66
N TRP A 72 -4.38 13.44 4.53
CA TRP A 72 -3.64 13.22 5.77
C TRP A 72 -4.41 12.35 6.75
N GLU A 73 -5.73 12.55 6.81
CA GLU A 73 -6.67 11.83 7.65
C GLU A 73 -6.69 10.34 7.29
N ALA A 74 -6.81 10.01 5.99
CA ALA A 74 -6.83 8.61 5.54
C ALA A 74 -5.49 7.91 5.78
N ARG A 75 -4.36 8.64 5.70
CA ARG A 75 -3.05 8.09 6.07
C ARG A 75 -2.97 7.82 7.57
N ALA A 76 -3.49 8.73 8.40
CA ALA A 76 -3.52 8.54 9.85
C ALA A 76 -4.38 7.33 10.23
N GLU A 77 -5.58 7.19 9.64
CA GLU A 77 -6.46 6.04 9.86
C GLU A 77 -5.81 4.71 9.46
N ALA A 78 -5.01 4.69 8.38
CA ALA A 78 -4.30 3.48 7.97
C ALA A 78 -3.20 3.04 8.94
N TYR A 79 -2.73 3.92 9.85
CA TYR A 79 -1.75 3.56 10.88
C TYR A 79 -2.39 3.03 12.18
N VAL A 80 -3.71 3.11 12.31
CA VAL A 80 -4.49 2.66 13.49
C VAL A 80 -4.87 1.19 13.36
#